data_AF-A0A2S9DYB6-F1
#
_entry.id   AF-A0A2S9DYB6-F1
#
_cell.length_a   1.000
_cell.length_b   1.000
_cell.length_c   1.000
_cell.angle_alpha   90.00
_cell.angle_beta   90.00
_cell.angle_gamma   90.00
#
_symmetry.space_group_name_H-M   'P 1'
#
loop_
_entity.id
_entity.type
_entity.pdbx_description
1 polymer ?
#
loop_
_entity_poly.entity_id
_entity_poly.type
_entity_poly.pdbx_seq_one_letter_code
_entity_poly.pdbx_strand_id
1 'polypeptide(L)'
;MKSDGRFVATEQAYDAPSSAAVGPERLWGAGELACTLVSNDERLVESCALIALGAAMRIHQCAELKDLPAPGNGPVLWGADMAGEALAFPGLCDVVLGFEEDDQQLWSVASQIPRARVAILPRAQQWLGEYLGLWGMRAGQAHCLSLGSLAGGLGTSTLAALVAHAGTLCGLKSLLIDLDPHSTGLWPRVTLDPPTGIGWEELCRSGGALAPHQLVDTLPTVRDTAVLTWSPSAAPSELDEQLVVRLLAAARQGFDLLVVDTGRAVHPQRAVLEQFVDRQVLTCEDTGKPPVEAHIRCGPRNLRNSNTATGQYLGHFPSLPKISRAIQRGVLFDALRSRKVRHALADLRLLPESEGNKR
;
A
#
# COMPACT_ATOMS: atom_id res chain seq x y z
N MET A 1 52.61 12.07 -46.17
CA MET A 1 51.21 11.75 -45.79
C MET A 1 51.20 11.57 -44.27
N LYS A 2 50.73 12.61 -43.57
CA LYS A 2 50.38 12.79 -42.12
C LYS A 2 51.18 11.94 -41.10
N SER A 3 52.23 12.48 -40.44
CA SER A 3 52.25 13.38 -39.23
C SER A 3 51.60 12.72 -37.99
N ASP A 4 52.11 12.68 -36.77
CA ASP A 4 53.23 13.29 -36.01
C ASP A 4 53.35 12.36 -34.76
N GLY A 5 54.48 12.13 -34.09
CA GLY A 5 55.31 13.15 -33.46
C GLY A 5 54.91 13.42 -31.99
N ARG A 6 55.53 12.65 -31.09
CA ARG A 6 56.31 13.16 -29.92
C ARG A 6 55.57 13.51 -28.60
N PHE A 7 56.03 12.90 -27.49
CA PHE A 7 56.54 13.51 -26.22
C PHE A 7 56.28 12.67 -24.95
N VAL A 8 57.25 12.75 -24.05
CA VAL A 8 57.43 12.04 -22.75
C VAL A 8 57.38 13.07 -21.61
N ALA A 9 56.99 12.60 -20.41
CA ALA A 9 57.06 13.23 -19.07
C ALA A 9 55.96 14.29 -18.79
N THR A 10 55.40 14.50 -17.59
CA THR A 10 55.87 14.34 -16.19
C THR A 10 54.67 14.24 -15.23
N GLU A 11 54.85 13.57 -14.09
CA GLU A 11 54.10 13.80 -12.86
C GLU A 11 54.12 15.29 -12.47
N GLN A 12 52.98 15.90 -12.19
CA GLN A 12 52.86 16.94 -11.17
C GLN A 12 51.39 17.11 -10.75
N ALA A 13 51.17 16.88 -9.45
CA ALA A 13 49.95 17.13 -8.73
C ALA A 13 49.53 18.60 -8.82
N TYR A 14 48.23 18.83 -8.98
CA TYR A 14 47.59 20.05 -8.51
C TYR A 14 46.21 19.67 -7.97
N ASP A 15 46.05 19.91 -6.67
CA ASP A 15 44.81 19.80 -5.90
C ASP A 15 43.73 20.76 -6.42
N ALA A 16 42.53 20.24 -6.63
CA ALA A 16 41.25 20.91 -6.35
C ALA A 16 40.11 19.87 -6.46
N PRO A 17 39.08 19.96 -5.60
CA PRO A 17 38.28 18.81 -5.22
C PRO A 17 37.43 18.29 -6.37
N SER A 18 37.45 16.98 -6.53
CA SER A 18 36.41 16.21 -7.22
C SER A 18 35.06 16.68 -6.68
N SER A 19 34.34 17.47 -7.47
CA SER A 19 32.91 17.68 -7.27
C SER A 19 32.27 16.30 -7.43
N ALA A 20 32.14 15.59 -6.31
CA ALA A 20 31.16 14.55 -6.17
C ALA A 20 29.85 15.21 -6.56
N ALA A 21 29.39 14.92 -7.77
CA ALA A 21 28.02 15.19 -8.16
C ALA A 21 27.18 14.36 -7.19
N VAL A 22 26.75 15.02 -6.12
CA VAL A 22 25.65 14.60 -5.27
C VAL A 22 24.50 14.41 -6.24
N GLY A 23 24.27 13.16 -6.64
CA GLY A 23 23.06 12.76 -7.34
C GLY A 23 21.87 13.23 -6.52
N PRO A 24 20.77 13.66 -7.15
CA PRO A 24 19.70 14.33 -6.44
C PRO A 24 19.24 13.40 -5.33
N GLU A 25 19.47 13.81 -4.09
CA GLU A 25 18.67 13.36 -2.97
C GLU A 25 17.23 13.54 -3.45
N ARG A 26 16.57 12.43 -3.78
CA ARG A 26 15.12 12.44 -3.85
C ARG A 26 14.68 12.61 -2.41
N LEU A 27 14.59 13.87 -2.01
CA LEU A 27 13.76 14.33 -0.92
C LEU A 27 12.33 13.94 -1.30
N TRP A 28 11.97 12.69 -1.04
CA TRP A 28 10.58 12.36 -0.74
C TRP A 28 10.26 13.11 0.53
N GLY A 29 9.84 14.37 0.37
CA GLY A 29 9.28 15.11 1.47
C GLY A 29 8.18 14.23 2.06
N ALA A 30 8.31 13.89 3.33
CA ALA A 30 7.18 13.46 4.12
C ALA A 30 6.14 14.58 3.95
N GLY A 31 5.13 14.35 3.11
CA GLY A 31 3.94 15.19 3.12
C GLY A 31 3.47 15.17 4.56
N GLU A 32 3.50 16.32 5.22
CA GLU A 32 3.14 16.43 6.63
C GLU A 32 1.73 15.86 6.77
N LEU A 33 1.57 14.81 7.58
CA LEU A 33 0.30 14.11 7.73
C LEU A 33 -0.74 15.12 8.22
N ALA A 34 -1.72 15.44 7.38
CA ALA A 34 -2.67 16.50 7.65
C ALA A 34 -4.10 15.95 7.74
N CYS A 35 -4.89 16.50 8.66
CA CYS A 35 -6.33 16.37 8.67
C CYS A 35 -6.98 17.74 8.50
N THR A 36 -8.12 17.77 7.83
CA THR A 36 -8.88 19.01 7.62
C THR A 36 -9.92 19.16 8.72
N LEU A 37 -9.98 20.31 9.37
CA LEU A 37 -11.02 20.68 10.33
C LEU A 37 -11.90 21.77 9.74
N VAL A 38 -13.18 21.49 9.51
CA VAL A 38 -14.18 22.45 9.06
C VAL A 38 -14.94 22.94 10.27
N SER A 39 -14.49 24.04 10.85
CA SER A 39 -15.12 24.69 12.00
C SER A 39 -14.62 26.12 12.15
N ASN A 40 -15.51 27.00 12.59
CA ASN A 40 -15.24 28.36 13.01
C ASN A 40 -15.29 28.51 14.55
N ASP A 41 -15.63 27.46 15.31
CA ASP A 41 -15.55 27.47 16.77
C ASP A 41 -14.10 27.34 17.25
N GLU A 42 -13.55 28.43 17.78
CA GLU A 42 -12.17 28.49 18.30
C GLU A 42 -11.91 27.43 19.37
N ARG A 43 -12.90 27.08 20.20
CA ARG A 43 -12.76 26.05 21.25
C ARG A 43 -12.53 24.66 20.65
N LEU A 44 -13.24 24.34 19.56
CA LEU A 44 -13.06 23.08 18.84
C LEU A 44 -11.73 23.06 18.11
N VAL A 45 -11.35 24.17 17.47
CA VAL A 45 -10.05 24.30 16.79
C VAL A 45 -8.89 24.05 17.74
N GLU A 46 -8.89 24.69 18.91
CA GLU A 46 -7.85 24.49 19.94
C GLU A 46 -7.84 23.05 20.47
N SER A 47 -9.02 22.51 20.80
CA SER A 47 -9.13 21.14 21.33
C SER A 47 -8.62 20.11 20.33
N CYS A 48 -9.00 20.24 19.05
CA CYS A 48 -8.55 19.36 18.00
C CYS A 48 -7.05 19.51 17.72
N ALA A 49 -6.51 20.73 17.74
CA ALA A 49 -5.08 20.98 17.56
C ALA A 49 -4.23 20.21 18.56
N LEU A 50 -4.64 20.19 19.84
CA LEU A 50 -3.94 19.42 20.88
C LEU A 50 -4.02 17.91 20.65
N ILE A 51 -5.17 17.41 20.20
CA ILE A 51 -5.38 15.98 19.91
C ILE A 51 -4.53 15.55 18.71
N ALA A 52 -4.57 16.31 17.63
CA ALA A 52 -3.82 16.05 16.41
C ALA A 52 -2.30 16.09 16.68
N LEU A 53 -1.84 17.02 17.51
CA LEU A 53 -0.44 17.08 17.94
C LEU A 53 0.01 15.78 18.61
N GLY A 54 -0.81 15.23 19.52
CA GLY A 54 -0.55 13.93 20.15
C GLY A 54 -0.53 12.75 19.16
N ALA A 55 -1.25 12.88 18.05
CA ALA A 55 -1.29 11.92 16.95
C ALA A 55 -0.21 12.14 15.88
N ALA A 56 0.69 13.12 16.07
CA ALA A 56 1.66 13.57 15.05
C ALA A 56 0.99 13.96 13.71
N MET A 57 -0.22 14.52 13.78
CA MET A 57 -0.97 15.06 12.65
C MET A 57 -1.07 16.58 12.74
N ARG A 58 -0.95 17.23 11.57
CA ARG A 58 -1.22 18.65 11.42
C ARG A 58 -2.70 18.87 11.17
N ILE A 59 -3.28 19.88 11.81
CA ILE A 59 -4.62 20.35 11.45
C ILE A 59 -4.52 21.47 10.43
N HIS A 60 -5.30 21.33 9.36
CA HIS A 60 -5.61 22.39 8.43
C HIS A 60 -7.04 22.86 8.71
N GLN A 61 -7.19 24.03 9.33
CA GLN A 61 -8.51 24.62 9.50
C GLN A 61 -9.02 25.12 8.15
N CYS A 62 -10.18 24.65 7.74
CA CYS A 62 -10.87 25.05 6.53
C CYS A 62 -12.01 25.98 6.91
N ALA A 63 -11.78 27.28 6.79
CA ALA A 63 -12.79 28.30 7.08
C ALA A 63 -13.79 28.48 5.92
N GLU A 64 -13.38 28.18 4.68
CA GLU A 64 -14.23 28.31 3.50
C GLU A 64 -14.40 26.97 2.79
N LEU A 65 -15.64 26.55 2.54
CA LEU A 65 -15.94 25.23 1.95
C LEU A 65 -15.32 24.98 0.55
N LYS A 66 -15.00 26.04 -0.17
CA LYS A 66 -14.33 25.95 -1.48
C LYS A 66 -12.90 25.40 -1.38
N ASP A 67 -12.30 25.47 -0.20
CA ASP A 67 -10.93 25.05 0.08
C ASP A 67 -10.86 23.62 0.66
N LEU A 68 -11.99 22.90 0.65
CA LEU A 68 -12.04 21.49 1.05
C LEU A 68 -11.06 20.64 0.22
N PRO A 69 -10.42 19.63 0.84
CA PRO A 69 -9.48 18.77 0.13
C PRO A 69 -10.18 17.90 -0.90
N ALA A 70 -9.41 17.44 -1.89
CA ALA A 70 -9.86 16.33 -2.74
C ALA A 70 -10.06 15.05 -1.88
N PRO A 71 -11.04 14.20 -2.22
CA PRO A 71 -11.24 12.93 -1.53
C PRO A 71 -9.94 12.10 -1.48
N GLY A 72 -9.58 11.62 -0.28
CA GLY A 72 -8.38 10.81 -0.06
C GLY A 72 -7.15 11.57 0.48
N ASN A 73 -7.19 12.90 0.58
CA ASN A 73 -6.05 13.72 1.05
C ASN A 73 -5.97 13.93 2.58
N GLY A 74 -6.67 13.15 3.39
CA GLY A 74 -6.79 13.41 4.83
C GLY A 74 -8.15 12.97 5.36
N PRO A 75 -8.28 12.72 6.67
CA PRO A 75 -9.59 12.67 7.29
C PRO A 75 -10.15 14.09 7.37
N VAL A 76 -11.44 14.24 7.11
CA VAL A 76 -12.16 15.52 7.22
C VAL A 76 -13.07 15.51 8.45
N LEU A 77 -12.76 16.41 9.37
CA LEU A 77 -13.41 16.60 10.66
C LEU A 77 -14.35 17.81 10.58
N TRP A 78 -15.61 17.67 10.96
CA TRP A 78 -16.61 18.75 10.93
C TRP A 78 -17.03 19.15 12.34
N GLY A 79 -16.83 20.42 12.69
CA GLY A 79 -17.31 20.99 13.94
C GLY A 79 -18.84 21.11 13.96
N ALA A 80 -19.44 21.09 15.16
CA ALA A 80 -20.89 21.15 15.34
C ALA A 80 -21.51 22.39 14.69
N ASP A 81 -20.78 23.51 14.69
CA ASP A 81 -21.14 24.78 14.08
C ASP A 81 -21.31 24.68 12.55
N MET A 82 -20.55 23.80 11.89
CA MET A 82 -20.56 23.60 10.44
C MET A 82 -21.14 22.25 10.01
N ALA A 83 -21.50 21.37 10.95
CA ALA A 83 -21.88 19.97 10.68
C ALA A 83 -23.09 19.85 9.72
N GLY A 84 -24.01 20.82 9.73
CA GLY A 84 -25.15 20.83 8.81
C GLY A 84 -24.75 20.93 7.34
N GLU A 85 -23.63 21.60 7.04
CA GLU A 85 -23.14 21.76 5.67
C GLU A 85 -22.47 20.49 5.14
N ALA A 86 -21.98 19.61 6.03
CA ALA A 86 -21.36 18.34 5.67
C ALA A 86 -22.27 17.44 4.79
N LEU A 87 -23.59 17.58 4.93
CA LEU A 87 -24.58 16.84 4.13
C LEU A 87 -24.48 17.13 2.63
N ALA A 88 -23.96 18.31 2.25
CA ALA A 88 -23.75 18.69 0.85
C ALA A 88 -22.47 18.07 0.24
N PHE A 89 -21.60 17.46 1.07
CA PHE A 89 -20.30 16.92 0.66
C PHE A 89 -20.14 15.43 1.02
N PRO A 90 -21.01 14.54 0.49
CA PRO A 90 -20.92 13.12 0.77
C PRO A 90 -19.57 12.55 0.30
N GLY A 91 -18.82 11.96 1.22
CA GLY A 91 -17.47 11.43 0.98
C GLY A 91 -16.32 12.32 1.51
N LEU A 92 -16.63 13.51 2.01
CA LEU A 92 -15.68 14.41 2.69
C LEU A 92 -16.11 14.68 4.14
N CYS A 93 -16.57 13.65 4.84
CA CYS A 93 -16.94 13.74 6.25
C CYS A 93 -16.65 12.41 6.95
N ASP A 94 -15.53 12.36 7.68
CA ASP A 94 -15.10 11.19 8.43
C ASP A 94 -15.61 11.21 9.87
N VAL A 95 -15.59 12.40 10.47
CA VAL A 95 -15.97 12.63 11.86
C VAL A 95 -16.73 13.95 11.97
N VAL A 96 -17.89 13.94 12.63
CA VAL A 96 -18.53 15.14 13.15
C VAL A 96 -18.20 15.25 14.63
N LEU A 97 -17.90 16.45 15.11
CA LEU A 97 -17.42 16.66 16.47
C LEU A 97 -17.96 17.95 17.08
N GLY A 98 -18.07 17.96 18.39
CA GLY A 98 -18.58 19.09 19.16
C GLY A 98 -18.41 18.83 20.65
N PHE A 99 -19.09 19.62 21.46
CA PHE A 99 -19.12 19.44 22.91
C PHE A 99 -20.42 18.75 23.35
N GLU A 100 -20.61 18.61 24.65
CA GLU A 100 -21.77 17.91 25.22
C GLU A 100 -23.10 18.62 24.88
N GLU A 101 -23.07 19.95 24.73
CA GLU A 101 -24.22 20.74 24.27
C GLU A 101 -24.68 20.40 22.83
N ASP A 102 -23.81 19.82 22.00
CA ASP A 102 -24.07 19.55 20.58
C ASP A 102 -24.52 18.10 20.30
N ASP A 103 -24.54 17.23 21.32
CA ASP A 103 -24.69 15.76 21.20
C ASP A 103 -25.85 15.36 20.26
N GLN A 104 -27.05 15.87 20.53
CA GLN A 104 -28.24 15.53 19.76
C GLN A 104 -28.15 15.96 18.29
N GLN A 105 -27.56 17.13 18.01
CA GLN A 105 -27.38 17.64 16.64
C GLN A 105 -26.37 16.77 15.89
N LEU A 106 -25.24 16.43 16.51
CA LEU A 106 -24.17 15.64 15.89
C LEU A 106 -24.66 14.26 15.47
N TRP A 107 -25.41 13.56 16.33
CA TRP A 107 -25.99 12.26 15.97
C TRP A 107 -27.03 12.36 14.85
N SER A 108 -27.83 13.42 14.84
CA SER A 108 -28.81 13.65 13.76
C SER A 108 -28.13 13.83 12.41
N VAL A 109 -27.05 14.62 12.35
CA VAL A 109 -26.25 14.81 11.14
C VAL A 109 -25.54 13.51 10.73
N ALA A 110 -24.81 12.87 11.65
CA ALA A 110 -24.03 11.67 11.36
C ALA A 110 -24.89 10.52 10.83
N SER A 111 -26.13 10.39 11.29
CA SER A 111 -27.06 9.35 10.81
C SER A 111 -27.38 9.43 9.32
N GLN A 112 -27.19 10.60 8.71
CA GLN A 112 -27.47 10.87 7.30
C GLN A 112 -26.22 10.75 6.43
N ILE A 113 -25.02 10.68 7.03
CA ILE A 113 -23.74 10.60 6.31
C ILE A 113 -23.17 9.19 6.45
N PRO A 114 -23.07 8.42 5.35
CA PRO A 114 -22.49 7.09 5.40
C PRO A 114 -21.07 7.10 5.97
N ARG A 115 -20.82 6.26 6.98
CA ARG A 115 -19.51 6.07 7.65
C ARG A 115 -19.02 7.25 8.50
N ALA A 116 -19.81 8.32 8.66
CA ALA A 116 -19.48 9.37 9.61
C ALA A 116 -19.49 8.85 11.04
N ARG A 117 -18.54 9.31 11.84
CA ARG A 117 -18.42 9.00 13.27
C ARG A 117 -18.68 10.25 14.09
N VAL A 118 -19.11 10.09 15.34
CA VAL A 118 -19.37 11.21 16.25
C VAL A 118 -18.29 11.27 17.32
N ALA A 119 -17.71 12.45 17.56
CA ALA A 119 -16.74 12.69 18.62
C ALA A 119 -17.19 13.84 19.53
N ILE A 120 -17.60 13.52 20.75
CA ILE A 120 -18.02 14.50 21.76
C ILE A 120 -16.83 14.79 22.67
N LEU A 121 -16.29 16.00 22.61
CA LEU A 121 -15.12 16.40 23.39
C LEU A 121 -15.53 16.92 24.79
N PRO A 122 -14.70 16.70 25.83
CA PRO A 122 -13.40 16.01 25.82
C PRO A 122 -13.50 14.47 25.92
N ARG A 123 -14.70 13.91 26.10
CA ARG A 123 -14.88 12.46 26.36
C ARG A 123 -14.32 11.56 25.25
N ALA A 124 -14.42 11.99 24.00
CA ALA A 124 -13.92 11.27 22.82
C ALA A 124 -12.48 11.65 22.43
N GLN A 125 -11.75 12.43 23.26
CA GLN A 125 -10.41 12.91 22.95
C GLN A 125 -9.42 11.77 22.64
N GLN A 126 -9.37 10.75 23.49
CA GLN A 126 -8.47 9.62 23.30
C GLN A 126 -8.81 8.86 22.01
N TRP A 127 -10.10 8.59 21.79
CA TRP A 127 -10.57 7.91 20.58
C TRP A 127 -10.23 8.70 19.32
N LEU A 128 -10.39 10.03 19.33
CA LEU A 128 -10.05 10.88 18.18
C LEU A 128 -8.53 10.86 17.92
N GLY A 129 -7.72 10.90 18.98
CA GLY A 129 -6.25 10.78 18.86
C GLY A 129 -5.83 9.43 18.26
N GLU A 130 -6.42 8.33 18.73
CA GLU A 130 -6.19 6.98 18.17
C GLU A 130 -6.63 6.89 16.70
N TYR A 131 -7.80 7.46 16.36
CA TYR A 131 -8.32 7.51 15.00
C TYR A 131 -7.36 8.27 14.06
N LEU A 132 -6.91 9.46 14.47
CA LEU A 132 -5.97 10.28 13.71
C LEU A 132 -4.60 9.61 13.60
N GLY A 133 -4.07 9.07 14.71
CA GLY A 133 -2.79 8.35 14.70
C GLY A 133 -2.82 7.13 13.77
N LEU A 134 -3.92 6.38 13.78
CA LEU A 134 -4.11 5.25 12.88
C LEU A 134 -4.27 5.68 11.42
N TRP A 135 -4.88 6.83 11.16
CA TRP A 135 -4.92 7.42 9.82
C TRP A 135 -3.51 7.80 9.35
N GLY A 136 -2.73 8.48 10.18
CA GLY A 136 -1.34 8.82 9.88
C GLY A 136 -0.46 7.59 9.60
N MET A 137 -0.69 6.50 10.35
CA MET A 137 -0.05 5.21 10.11
C MET A 137 -0.42 4.60 8.75
N ARG A 138 -1.67 4.77 8.28
CA ARG A 138 -2.13 4.32 6.95
C ARG A 138 -1.62 5.21 5.82
N ALA A 139 -1.37 6.48 6.07
CA ALA A 139 -0.98 7.44 5.04
C ALA A 139 0.49 7.32 4.57
N GLY A 140 1.20 6.25 4.93
CA GLY A 140 2.50 5.93 4.33
C GLY A 140 2.42 5.90 2.79
N GLN A 141 3.53 6.26 2.13
CA GLN A 141 3.57 6.56 0.69
C GLN A 141 3.51 5.31 -0.21
N ALA A 142 3.63 4.11 0.34
CA ALA A 142 3.63 2.89 -0.46
C ALA A 142 2.30 2.71 -1.21
N HIS A 143 2.37 2.37 -2.50
CA HIS A 143 1.22 1.86 -3.22
C HIS A 143 0.91 0.44 -2.75
N CYS A 144 -0.26 0.20 -2.18
CA CYS A 144 -0.68 -1.09 -1.65
C CYS A 144 -1.71 -1.76 -2.57
N LEU A 145 -1.26 -2.83 -3.24
CA LEU A 145 -2.05 -3.67 -4.13
C LEU A 145 -2.40 -4.98 -3.43
N SER A 146 -3.68 -5.27 -3.29
CA SER A 146 -4.16 -6.59 -2.86
C SER A 146 -4.55 -7.46 -4.06
N LEU A 147 -4.08 -8.71 -4.07
CA LEU A 147 -4.44 -9.72 -5.05
C LEU A 147 -5.14 -10.88 -4.35
N GLY A 148 -6.42 -11.03 -4.64
CA GLY A 148 -7.25 -12.14 -4.17
C GLY A 148 -7.65 -13.05 -5.32
N SER A 149 -8.09 -14.26 -5.00
CA SER A 149 -8.56 -15.24 -5.99
C SER A 149 -10.01 -15.64 -5.75
N LEU A 150 -10.76 -15.83 -6.84
CA LEU A 150 -12.10 -16.44 -6.77
C LEU A 150 -12.05 -17.98 -6.79
N ALA A 151 -10.90 -18.57 -7.11
CA ALA A 151 -10.71 -20.02 -7.14
C ALA A 151 -9.28 -20.44 -6.78
N GLY A 152 -9.10 -21.70 -6.39
CA GLY A 152 -7.76 -22.26 -6.18
C GLY A 152 -7.00 -22.42 -7.49
N GLY A 153 -5.68 -22.22 -7.46
CA GLY A 153 -4.81 -22.60 -8.59
C GLY A 153 -4.76 -21.62 -9.76
N LEU A 154 -5.36 -20.44 -9.67
CA LEU A 154 -5.34 -19.42 -10.74
C LEU A 154 -3.97 -18.74 -10.92
N GLY A 155 -3.05 -18.97 -9.98
CA GLY A 155 -1.71 -18.37 -10.02
C GLY A 155 -1.67 -16.97 -9.39
N THR A 156 -2.60 -16.62 -8.51
CA THR A 156 -2.65 -15.35 -7.77
C THR A 156 -1.35 -15.08 -7.00
N SER A 157 -0.88 -16.04 -6.19
CA SER A 157 0.40 -15.92 -5.48
C SER A 157 1.60 -15.78 -6.43
N THR A 158 1.52 -16.44 -7.59
CA THR A 158 2.55 -16.32 -8.63
C THR A 158 2.54 -14.91 -9.24
N LEU A 159 1.35 -14.38 -9.54
CA LEU A 159 1.17 -13.03 -10.05
C LEU A 159 1.64 -12.00 -9.02
N ALA A 160 1.26 -12.16 -7.75
CA ALA A 160 1.68 -11.29 -6.65
C ALA A 160 3.21 -11.21 -6.54
N ALA A 161 3.87 -12.37 -6.50
CA ALA A 161 5.33 -12.43 -6.45
C ALA A 161 6.00 -11.78 -7.68
N LEU A 162 5.44 -12.00 -8.88
CA LEU A 162 5.98 -11.38 -10.10
C LEU A 162 5.74 -9.87 -10.16
N VAL A 163 4.61 -9.36 -9.65
CA VAL A 163 4.33 -7.92 -9.58
C VAL A 163 5.26 -7.24 -8.57
N ALA A 164 5.45 -7.84 -7.38
CA ALA A 164 6.39 -7.32 -6.39
C ALA A 164 7.82 -7.23 -6.97
N HIS A 165 8.28 -8.30 -7.63
CA HIS A 165 9.61 -8.28 -8.25
C HIS A 165 9.70 -7.34 -9.46
N ALA A 166 8.62 -7.17 -10.22
CA ALA A 166 8.58 -6.18 -11.29
C ALA A 166 8.72 -4.75 -10.75
N GLY A 167 8.10 -4.45 -9.60
CA GLY A 167 8.30 -3.20 -8.88
C GLY A 167 9.78 -2.96 -8.52
N THR A 168 10.45 -3.97 -7.95
CA THR A 168 11.89 -3.92 -7.68
C THR A 168 12.71 -3.65 -8.94
N LEU A 169 12.41 -4.32 -10.06
CA LEU A 169 13.09 -4.07 -11.33
C LEU A 169 12.83 -2.66 -11.91
N CYS A 170 11.73 -2.02 -11.50
CA CYS A 170 11.41 -0.62 -11.81
C CYS A 170 12.02 0.38 -10.82
N GLY A 171 12.80 -0.08 -9.84
CA GLY A 171 13.47 0.77 -8.84
C GLY A 171 12.62 1.09 -7.62
N LEU A 172 11.48 0.41 -7.41
CA LEU A 172 10.65 0.54 -6.22
C LEU A 172 11.12 -0.42 -5.13
N LYS A 173 11.21 0.07 -3.91
CA LYS A 173 11.41 -0.77 -2.72
C LYS A 173 10.13 -1.56 -2.47
N SER A 174 10.13 -2.82 -2.90
CA SER A 174 8.92 -3.64 -2.99
C SER A 174 8.87 -4.74 -1.92
N LEU A 175 7.71 -4.92 -1.31
CA LEU A 175 7.42 -5.97 -0.34
C LEU A 175 6.25 -6.84 -0.83
N LEU A 176 6.51 -8.15 -0.95
CA LEU A 176 5.48 -9.18 -1.09
C LEU A 176 5.04 -9.65 0.30
N ILE A 177 3.75 -9.52 0.61
CA ILE A 177 3.16 -9.99 1.86
C ILE A 177 2.22 -11.16 1.56
N ASP A 178 2.52 -12.31 2.14
CA ASP A 178 1.66 -13.49 2.11
C ASP A 178 0.63 -13.43 3.24
N LEU A 179 -0.59 -13.01 2.91
CA LEU A 179 -1.76 -13.02 3.78
C LEU A 179 -2.81 -14.02 3.28
N ASP A 180 -2.44 -15.13 2.64
CA ASP A 180 -3.39 -16.22 2.41
C ASP A 180 -3.49 -17.07 3.68
N PRO A 181 -4.67 -17.17 4.35
CA PRO A 181 -4.85 -18.04 5.52
C PRO A 181 -4.58 -19.52 5.23
N HIS A 182 -4.53 -19.91 3.95
CA HIS A 182 -4.25 -21.27 3.49
C HIS A 182 -2.87 -21.42 2.84
N SER A 183 -2.02 -20.38 2.93
CA SER A 183 -0.67 -20.44 2.38
C SER A 183 0.14 -21.53 3.05
N THR A 184 1.03 -22.17 2.29
CA THR A 184 2.08 -23.06 2.84
C THR A 184 3.45 -22.40 2.77
N GLY A 185 3.47 -21.07 2.68
CA GLY A 185 4.66 -20.28 2.39
C GLY A 185 4.91 -20.09 0.90
N LEU A 186 5.45 -18.93 0.54
CA LEU A 186 5.81 -18.55 -0.83
C LEU A 186 7.26 -18.92 -1.18
N TRP A 187 8.07 -19.27 -0.17
CA TRP A 187 9.49 -19.56 -0.35
C TRP A 187 9.77 -20.55 -1.47
N PRO A 188 9.17 -21.76 -1.52
CA PRO A 188 9.51 -22.76 -2.54
C PRO A 188 9.26 -22.31 -3.98
N ARG A 189 8.47 -21.24 -4.19
CA ARG A 189 8.24 -20.64 -5.50
C ARG A 189 9.36 -19.66 -5.86
N VAL A 190 9.82 -18.88 -4.89
CA VAL A 190 10.74 -17.75 -5.06
C VAL A 190 12.21 -18.17 -4.95
N THR A 191 12.54 -19.00 -3.96
CA THR A 191 13.88 -19.55 -3.68
C THR A 191 13.79 -20.90 -2.97
N LEU A 192 14.67 -21.84 -3.31
CA LEU A 192 14.80 -23.10 -2.55
C LEU A 192 15.62 -22.95 -1.27
N ASP A 193 16.38 -21.86 -1.15
CA ASP A 193 17.21 -21.52 0.00
C ASP A 193 16.77 -20.14 0.52
N PRO A 194 15.81 -20.09 1.47
CA PRO A 194 15.29 -18.83 2.00
C PRO A 194 16.38 -18.06 2.76
N PRO A 195 16.58 -16.76 2.47
CA PRO A 195 17.49 -15.93 3.24
C PRO A 195 17.10 -15.87 4.71
N THR A 196 18.09 -15.61 5.57
CA THR A 196 17.84 -15.31 6.99
C THR A 196 17.07 -14.00 7.14
N GLY A 197 16.08 -13.98 8.03
CA GLY A 197 15.28 -12.79 8.33
C GLY A 197 14.06 -13.16 9.15
N ILE A 198 13.20 -12.18 9.44
CA ILE A 198 11.95 -12.42 10.16
C ILE A 198 10.85 -12.92 9.22
N GLY A 199 10.12 -13.93 9.67
CA GLY A 199 8.88 -14.42 9.05
C GLY A 199 7.66 -14.14 9.92
N TRP A 200 6.50 -14.66 9.52
CA TRP A 200 5.28 -14.55 10.30
C TRP A 200 5.41 -15.14 11.71
N GLU A 201 6.19 -16.20 11.87
CA GLU A 201 6.37 -16.90 13.14
C GLU A 201 7.04 -16.04 14.20
N GLU A 202 7.99 -15.19 13.80
CA GLU A 202 8.67 -14.26 14.71
C GLU A 202 7.76 -13.06 15.00
N LEU A 203 7.09 -12.53 13.98
CA LEU A 203 6.15 -11.41 14.14
C LEU A 203 4.96 -11.76 15.05
N CYS A 204 4.41 -12.97 14.95
CA CYS A 204 3.36 -13.46 15.85
C CYS A 204 3.82 -13.57 17.31
N ARG A 205 5.12 -13.81 17.54
CA ARG A 205 5.71 -13.84 18.88
C ARG A 205 6.12 -12.46 19.39
N SER A 206 6.32 -11.50 18.49
CA SER A 206 6.67 -10.13 18.84
C SER A 206 5.46 -9.38 19.40
N GLY A 207 5.57 -8.91 20.65
CA GLY A 207 4.61 -8.01 21.26
C GLY A 207 5.17 -6.59 21.26
N GLY A 208 4.55 -5.66 20.53
CA GLY A 208 4.95 -4.26 20.58
C GLY A 208 4.71 -3.48 19.30
N ALA A 209 5.19 -2.24 19.28
CA ALA A 209 5.22 -1.41 18.09
C ALA A 209 6.25 -1.94 17.09
N LEU A 210 5.90 -1.93 15.81
CA LEU A 210 6.78 -2.34 14.73
C LEU A 210 7.31 -1.09 14.03
N ALA A 211 8.59 -0.78 14.22
CA ALA A 211 9.19 0.41 13.61
C ALA A 211 9.44 0.16 12.10
N PRO A 212 9.11 1.11 11.21
CA PRO A 212 9.27 0.94 9.76
C PRO A 212 10.68 0.56 9.31
N HIS A 213 11.70 1.23 9.88
CA HIS A 213 13.11 0.96 9.54
C HIS A 213 13.54 -0.44 9.99
N GLN A 214 13.13 -0.88 11.19
CA GLN A 214 13.42 -2.23 11.67
C GLN A 214 12.76 -3.28 10.78
N LEU A 215 11.51 -3.05 10.37
CA LEU A 215 10.81 -3.97 9.46
C LEU A 215 11.57 -4.12 8.14
N VAL A 216 12.00 -3.00 7.55
CA VAL A 216 12.81 -3.01 6.32
C VAL A 216 14.08 -3.82 6.48
N ASP A 217 14.84 -3.56 7.55
CA ASP A 217 16.18 -4.11 7.72
C ASP A 217 16.18 -5.60 8.10
N THR A 218 15.07 -6.09 8.64
CA THR A 218 14.94 -7.47 9.16
C THR A 218 14.24 -8.43 8.21
N LEU A 219 13.50 -7.91 7.21
CA LEU A 219 12.79 -8.75 6.25
C LEU A 219 13.76 -9.44 5.28
N PRO A 220 13.58 -10.75 5.03
CA PRO A 220 14.39 -11.46 4.05
C PRO A 220 14.10 -10.96 2.63
N THR A 221 15.17 -10.78 1.85
CA THR A 221 15.09 -10.27 0.47
C THR A 221 15.63 -11.27 -0.53
N VAL A 222 14.92 -11.48 -1.64
CA VAL A 222 15.40 -12.25 -2.79
C VAL A 222 15.49 -11.31 -3.99
N ARG A 223 16.70 -11.09 -4.51
CA ARG A 223 16.95 -10.14 -5.61
C ARG A 223 16.37 -8.75 -5.32
N ASP A 224 16.66 -8.25 -4.12
CA ASP A 224 16.21 -6.94 -3.62
C ASP A 224 14.68 -6.78 -3.47
N THR A 225 13.92 -7.86 -3.66
CA THR A 225 12.48 -7.89 -3.34
C THR A 225 12.30 -8.50 -1.95
N ALA A 226 11.74 -7.72 -1.01
CA ALA A 226 11.42 -8.21 0.33
C ALA A 226 10.20 -9.15 0.28
N VAL A 227 10.24 -10.21 1.08
CA VAL A 227 9.16 -11.20 1.14
C VAL A 227 8.84 -11.52 2.59
N LEU A 228 7.59 -11.29 2.99
CA LEU A 228 7.05 -11.75 4.27
C LEU A 228 6.11 -12.92 4.01
N THR A 229 6.48 -14.11 4.49
CA THR A 229 5.72 -15.34 4.31
C THR A 229 6.07 -16.35 5.40
N TRP A 230 5.31 -17.45 5.47
CA TRP A 230 5.57 -18.56 6.37
C TRP A 230 6.81 -19.33 5.96
N SER A 231 7.60 -19.74 6.94
CA SER A 231 8.72 -20.66 6.77
C SER A 231 8.22 -22.03 6.32
N PRO A 232 8.97 -22.78 5.50
CA PRO A 232 8.50 -24.06 4.95
C PRO A 232 8.15 -25.12 6.02
N SER A 233 8.71 -24.99 7.23
CA SER A 233 8.52 -25.91 8.36
C SER A 233 7.44 -25.48 9.35
N ALA A 234 6.83 -24.30 9.16
CA ALA A 234 5.83 -23.79 10.08
C ALA A 234 4.41 -24.15 9.64
N ALA A 235 3.56 -24.46 10.60
CA ALA A 235 2.12 -24.47 10.37
C ALA A 235 1.62 -23.02 10.42
N PRO A 236 0.94 -22.53 9.37
CA PRO A 236 0.30 -21.22 9.41
C PRO A 236 -0.64 -21.14 10.62
N SER A 237 -0.58 -20.03 11.34
CA SER A 237 -1.52 -19.70 12.40
C SER A 237 -2.46 -18.58 11.95
N GLU A 238 -3.56 -18.43 12.67
CA GLU A 238 -4.37 -17.23 12.55
C GLU A 238 -3.53 -16.00 12.93
N LEU A 239 -3.61 -14.96 12.11
CA LEU A 239 -2.91 -13.70 12.34
C LEU A 239 -3.83 -12.75 13.10
N ASP A 240 -3.33 -12.26 14.24
CA ASP A 240 -4.00 -11.24 15.05
C ASP A 240 -4.24 -9.96 14.24
N GLU A 241 -5.42 -9.36 14.43
CA GLU A 241 -5.84 -8.15 13.70
C GLU A 241 -4.87 -6.99 13.96
N GLN A 242 -4.47 -6.79 15.22
CA GLN A 242 -3.58 -5.69 15.61
C GLN A 242 -2.17 -5.89 15.04
N LEU A 243 -1.70 -7.13 14.93
CA LEU A 243 -0.46 -7.43 14.22
C LEU A 243 -0.54 -7.02 12.75
N VAL A 244 -1.63 -7.36 12.04
CA VAL A 244 -1.80 -6.99 10.63
C VAL A 244 -1.87 -5.47 10.46
N VAL A 245 -2.59 -4.77 11.32
CA VAL A 245 -2.65 -3.29 11.34
C VAL A 245 -1.25 -2.69 11.49
N ARG A 246 -0.49 -3.12 12.52
CA ARG A 246 0.86 -2.60 12.78
C ARG A 246 1.83 -2.91 11.66
N LEU A 247 1.73 -4.11 11.08
CA LEU A 247 2.56 -4.51 9.94
C LEU A 247 2.29 -3.63 8.72
N LEU A 248 1.02 -3.50 8.30
CA LEU A 248 0.69 -2.74 7.10
C LEU A 248 1.02 -1.26 7.29
N ALA A 249 0.82 -0.70 8.48
CA ALA A 249 1.26 0.65 8.84
C ALA A 249 2.78 0.83 8.67
N ALA A 250 3.57 -0.04 9.31
CA ALA A 250 5.02 0.02 9.23
C ALA A 250 5.53 -0.20 7.80
N ALA A 251 4.92 -1.14 7.07
CA ALA A 251 5.26 -1.46 5.70
C ALA A 251 4.97 -0.29 4.76
N ARG A 252 3.84 0.40 4.91
CA ARG A 252 3.50 1.57 4.08
C ARG A 252 4.46 2.75 4.25
N GLN A 253 5.11 2.84 5.40
CA GLN A 253 6.15 3.84 5.68
C GLN A 253 7.55 3.40 5.24
N GLY A 254 7.80 2.08 5.18
CA GLY A 254 9.12 1.52 4.89
C GLY A 254 9.38 1.17 3.43
N PHE A 255 8.34 1.05 2.60
CA PHE A 255 8.40 0.57 1.22
C PHE A 255 7.67 1.52 0.26
N ASP A 256 7.88 1.32 -1.05
CA ASP A 256 7.22 2.09 -2.11
C ASP A 256 6.06 1.30 -2.75
N LEU A 257 6.13 -0.04 -2.69
CA LEU A 257 5.13 -0.95 -3.23
C LEU A 257 4.89 -2.10 -2.25
N LEU A 258 3.65 -2.27 -1.83
CA LEU A 258 3.18 -3.46 -1.12
C LEU A 258 2.32 -4.28 -2.05
N VAL A 259 2.64 -5.57 -2.19
CA VAL A 259 1.80 -6.54 -2.90
C VAL A 259 1.33 -7.58 -1.89
N VAL A 260 0.04 -7.55 -1.58
CA VAL A 260 -0.59 -8.41 -0.58
C VAL A 260 -1.31 -9.54 -1.29
N ASP A 261 -0.84 -10.77 -1.14
CA ASP A 261 -1.57 -11.97 -1.55
C ASP A 261 -2.59 -12.32 -0.47
N THR A 262 -3.88 -12.20 -0.75
CA THR A 262 -4.95 -12.48 0.24
C THR A 262 -5.56 -13.88 0.08
N GLY A 263 -5.04 -14.68 -0.86
CA GLY A 263 -5.54 -16.02 -1.09
C GLY A 263 -6.91 -16.08 -1.76
N ARG A 264 -7.54 -17.26 -1.64
CA ARG A 264 -8.75 -17.65 -2.39
C ARG A 264 -10.08 -17.45 -1.66
N ALA A 265 -10.03 -17.02 -0.41
CA ALA A 265 -11.22 -16.87 0.44
C ALA A 265 -11.43 -15.40 0.81
N VAL A 266 -12.63 -15.08 1.28
CA VAL A 266 -12.83 -13.79 1.97
C VAL A 266 -11.88 -13.78 3.16
N HIS A 267 -10.92 -12.86 3.13
CA HIS A 267 -9.89 -12.78 4.15
C HIS A 267 -10.53 -12.42 5.51
N PRO A 268 -10.19 -13.10 6.62
CA PRO A 268 -10.72 -12.79 7.96
C PRO A 268 -10.50 -11.32 8.35
N GLN A 269 -9.33 -10.78 8.00
CA GLN A 269 -8.96 -9.37 8.25
C GLN A 269 -9.39 -8.40 7.13
N ARG A 270 -10.47 -8.70 6.39
CA ARG A 270 -10.92 -7.87 5.26
C ARG A 270 -11.13 -6.41 5.65
N ALA A 271 -11.75 -6.15 6.80
CA ALA A 271 -12.05 -4.79 7.25
C ALA A 271 -10.78 -3.95 7.47
N VAL A 272 -9.69 -4.58 7.94
CA VAL A 272 -8.39 -3.94 8.05
C VAL A 272 -7.77 -3.72 6.68
N LEU A 273 -7.75 -4.75 5.83
CA LEU A 273 -7.17 -4.65 4.49
C LEU A 273 -7.79 -3.51 3.66
N GLU A 274 -9.10 -3.35 3.70
CA GLU A 274 -9.83 -2.26 3.02
C GLU A 274 -9.38 -0.85 3.46
N GLN A 275 -8.73 -0.71 4.61
CA GLN A 275 -8.22 0.57 5.11
C GLN A 275 -6.80 0.90 4.66
N PHE A 276 -6.05 -0.10 4.20
CA PHE A 276 -4.63 0.04 3.82
C PHE A 276 -4.39 -0.21 2.33
N VAL A 277 -5.31 -0.88 1.64
CA VAL A 277 -5.21 -1.24 0.23
C VAL A 277 -5.70 -0.09 -0.63
N ASP A 278 -4.83 0.43 -1.50
CA ASP A 278 -5.18 1.46 -2.48
C ASP A 278 -5.94 0.85 -3.66
N ARG A 279 -5.64 -0.41 -3.99
CA ARG A 279 -6.26 -1.13 -5.09
C ARG A 279 -6.43 -2.61 -4.79
N GLN A 280 -7.66 -3.09 -4.87
CA GLN A 280 -7.98 -4.52 -4.80
C GLN A 280 -8.19 -5.09 -6.19
N VAL A 281 -7.57 -6.23 -6.49
CA VAL A 281 -7.71 -6.93 -7.75
C VAL A 281 -7.98 -8.42 -7.51
N LEU A 282 -9.02 -8.95 -8.17
CA LEU A 282 -9.37 -10.35 -8.10
C LEU A 282 -8.89 -11.12 -9.34
N THR A 283 -8.27 -12.27 -9.15
CA THR A 283 -8.02 -13.22 -10.23
C THR A 283 -9.20 -14.16 -10.39
N CYS A 284 -9.65 -14.36 -11.61
CA CYS A 284 -10.75 -15.27 -11.95
C CYS A 284 -10.41 -16.12 -13.17
N GLU A 285 -11.15 -17.22 -13.36
CA GLU A 285 -11.11 -17.98 -14.61
C GLU A 285 -11.72 -17.17 -15.77
N ASP A 286 -11.37 -17.51 -17.01
CA ASP A 286 -11.91 -16.84 -18.20
C ASP A 286 -13.37 -17.24 -18.51
N THR A 287 -13.82 -18.36 -17.95
CA THR A 287 -15.15 -18.96 -18.18
C THR A 287 -16.20 -18.56 -17.15
N GLY A 288 -15.80 -17.92 -16.04
CA GLY A 288 -16.68 -17.53 -14.96
C GLY A 288 -17.45 -16.23 -15.20
N LYS A 289 -18.51 -16.00 -14.41
CA LYS A 289 -19.17 -14.69 -14.33
C LYS A 289 -18.14 -13.67 -13.79
N PRO A 290 -17.97 -12.49 -14.43
CA PRO A 290 -17.00 -11.52 -13.97
C PRO A 290 -17.43 -10.95 -12.61
N PRO A 291 -16.48 -10.73 -11.68
CA PRO A 291 -16.75 -10.02 -10.45
C PRO A 291 -17.10 -8.55 -10.71
N VAL A 292 -17.67 -7.90 -9.71
CA VAL A 292 -17.99 -6.46 -9.75
C VAL A 292 -16.71 -5.63 -9.55
N GLU A 293 -15.77 -6.18 -8.80
CA GLU A 293 -14.47 -5.61 -8.51
C GLU A 293 -13.53 -5.65 -9.73
N ALA A 294 -12.43 -4.89 -9.64
CA ALA A 294 -11.39 -4.93 -10.65
C ALA A 294 -10.77 -6.34 -10.71
N HIS A 295 -10.59 -6.88 -11.92
CA HIS A 295 -10.21 -8.28 -12.06
C HIS A 295 -9.31 -8.61 -13.25
N ILE A 296 -8.59 -9.71 -13.09
CA ILE A 296 -7.67 -10.29 -14.07
C ILE A 296 -8.10 -11.71 -14.37
N ARG A 297 -8.24 -12.03 -15.65
CA ARG A 297 -8.54 -13.40 -16.08
C ARG A 297 -7.26 -14.20 -16.21
N CYS A 298 -7.23 -15.37 -15.59
CA CYS A 298 -6.05 -16.24 -15.58
C CYS A 298 -6.29 -17.52 -16.39
N GLY A 299 -5.22 -18.08 -16.95
CA GLY A 299 -5.25 -19.39 -17.62
C GLY A 299 -5.33 -19.32 -19.16
N PRO A 300 -5.90 -20.33 -19.84
CA PRO A 300 -6.05 -20.32 -21.29
C PRO A 300 -7.15 -19.35 -21.74
N ARG A 301 -6.86 -18.57 -22.78
CA ARG A 301 -7.75 -17.50 -23.27
C ARG A 301 -8.89 -18.06 -24.12
N ASN A 302 -10.13 -17.73 -23.76
CA ASN A 302 -11.34 -18.07 -24.50
C ASN A 302 -11.91 -16.80 -25.16
N LEU A 303 -11.55 -16.59 -26.43
CA LEU A 303 -11.86 -15.38 -27.21
C LEU A 303 -13.37 -15.12 -27.40
N ARG A 304 -14.24 -16.07 -27.04
CA ARG A 304 -15.70 -15.94 -27.14
C ARG A 304 -16.35 -15.18 -25.98
N ASN A 305 -15.62 -14.96 -24.88
CA ASN A 305 -16.13 -14.36 -23.65
C ASN A 305 -15.77 -12.87 -23.51
N SER A 306 -15.73 -12.15 -24.63
CA SER A 306 -15.52 -10.70 -24.65
C SER A 306 -16.84 -9.97 -24.36
N ASN A 307 -16.82 -9.10 -23.37
CA ASN A 307 -17.85 -8.11 -23.06
C ASN A 307 -19.18 -8.62 -22.51
N THR A 308 -19.20 -8.79 -21.19
CA THR A 308 -20.29 -8.27 -20.34
C THR A 308 -19.75 -8.15 -18.91
N ALA A 309 -19.08 -7.05 -18.56
CA ALA A 309 -18.59 -6.84 -17.20
C ALA A 309 -19.15 -5.55 -16.61
N THR A 310 -19.84 -5.68 -15.48
CA THR A 310 -20.21 -4.60 -14.56
C THR A 310 -19.02 -4.18 -13.66
N GLY A 311 -17.83 -4.73 -13.88
CA GLY A 311 -16.59 -4.46 -13.14
C GLY A 311 -15.40 -4.11 -14.05
N GLN A 312 -14.34 -3.53 -13.48
CA GLN A 312 -13.18 -3.04 -14.23
C GLN A 312 -12.27 -4.20 -14.66
N TYR A 313 -12.46 -4.72 -15.86
CA TYR A 313 -11.56 -5.72 -16.46
C TYR A 313 -10.17 -5.12 -16.72
N LEU A 314 -9.13 -5.67 -16.08
CA LEU A 314 -7.76 -5.15 -16.16
C LEU A 314 -6.90 -5.86 -17.20
N GLY A 315 -7.28 -7.08 -17.59
CA GLY A 315 -6.54 -7.85 -18.59
C GLY A 315 -6.49 -9.33 -18.30
N HIS A 316 -5.54 -9.99 -18.97
CA HIS A 316 -5.40 -11.44 -18.94
C HIS A 316 -3.96 -11.84 -18.58
N PHE A 317 -3.82 -12.66 -17.54
CA PHE A 317 -2.55 -13.23 -17.14
C PHE A 317 -2.43 -14.70 -17.63
N PRO A 318 -1.57 -14.95 -18.64
CA PRO A 318 -1.54 -16.25 -19.31
C PRO A 318 -0.77 -17.31 -18.51
N SER A 319 -1.19 -18.57 -18.66
CA SER A 319 -0.35 -19.70 -18.26
C SER A 319 0.82 -19.87 -19.24
N LEU A 320 2.04 -19.57 -18.79
CA LEU A 320 3.25 -19.66 -19.61
C LEU A 320 4.18 -20.78 -19.08
N PRO A 321 4.66 -21.71 -19.93
CA PRO A 321 5.56 -22.79 -19.51
C PRO A 321 6.87 -22.30 -18.87
N LYS A 322 7.27 -21.06 -19.12
CA LYS A 322 8.44 -20.44 -18.50
C LYS A 322 8.19 -20.14 -17.02
N ILE A 323 6.98 -19.71 -16.66
CA ILE A 323 6.57 -19.45 -15.27
C ILE A 323 6.52 -20.78 -14.52
N SER A 324 5.82 -21.79 -15.05
CA SER A 324 5.71 -23.11 -14.41
C SER A 324 7.08 -23.75 -14.14
N ARG A 325 8.00 -23.70 -15.12
CA ARG A 325 9.37 -24.20 -14.94
C ARG A 325 10.18 -23.41 -13.92
N ALA A 326 9.95 -22.11 -13.80
CA ALA A 326 10.62 -21.28 -12.81
C ALA A 326 10.13 -21.61 -11.38
N ILE A 327 8.82 -21.79 -11.20
CA ILE A 327 8.22 -22.23 -9.92
C ILE A 327 8.78 -23.59 -9.51
N GLN A 328 8.81 -24.57 -10.41
CA GLN A 328 9.33 -25.92 -10.11
C GLN A 328 10.80 -25.94 -9.66
N ARG A 329 11.55 -24.90 -10.02
CA ARG A 329 12.97 -24.75 -9.67
C ARG A 329 13.19 -23.79 -8.49
N GLY A 330 12.12 -23.23 -7.91
CA GLY A 330 12.20 -22.19 -6.89
C GLY A 330 12.98 -20.96 -7.36
N VAL A 331 12.77 -20.51 -8.60
CA VAL A 331 13.42 -19.31 -9.17
C VAL A 331 12.40 -18.45 -9.91
N LEU A 332 11.19 -18.29 -9.36
CA LEU A 332 10.08 -17.61 -10.03
C LEU A 332 10.49 -16.22 -10.59
N PHE A 333 11.30 -15.46 -9.88
CA PHE A 333 11.77 -14.14 -10.31
C PHE A 333 12.55 -14.15 -11.64
N ASP A 334 13.25 -15.25 -11.97
CA ASP A 334 13.92 -15.39 -13.27
C ASP A 334 12.92 -15.51 -14.45
N ALA A 335 11.63 -15.75 -14.19
CA ALA A 335 10.61 -15.69 -15.23
C ALA A 335 10.53 -14.29 -15.88
N LEU A 336 10.84 -13.22 -15.14
CA LEU A 336 10.88 -11.85 -15.67
C LEU A 336 12.03 -11.61 -16.66
N ARG A 337 12.98 -12.53 -16.84
CA ARG A 337 13.92 -12.47 -17.96
C ARG A 337 13.23 -12.69 -19.31
N SER A 338 12.06 -13.34 -19.33
CA SER A 338 11.26 -13.54 -20.53
C SER A 338 10.49 -12.27 -20.91
N ARG A 339 10.73 -11.77 -22.13
CA ARG A 339 9.98 -10.63 -22.69
C ARG A 339 8.47 -10.86 -22.67
N LYS A 340 8.02 -12.09 -22.95
CA LYS A 340 6.60 -12.44 -22.97
C LYS A 340 5.95 -12.33 -21.58
N VAL A 341 6.68 -12.70 -20.52
CA VAL A 341 6.18 -12.58 -19.14
C VAL A 341 6.13 -11.11 -18.74
N ARG A 342 7.16 -10.32 -19.06
CA ARG A 342 7.17 -8.87 -18.79
C ARG A 342 6.05 -8.13 -19.49
N HIS A 343 5.82 -8.41 -20.77
CA HIS A 343 4.71 -7.81 -21.52
C HIS A 343 3.36 -8.16 -20.88
N ALA A 344 3.14 -9.44 -20.56
CA ALA A 344 1.89 -9.87 -19.93
C ALA A 344 1.64 -9.20 -18.57
N LEU A 345 2.69 -8.88 -17.80
CA LEU A 345 2.55 -8.13 -16.54
C LEU A 345 2.34 -6.64 -16.77
N ALA A 346 3.08 -6.03 -17.70
CA ALA A 346 2.97 -4.61 -18.03
C ALA A 346 1.56 -4.27 -18.56
N ASP A 347 0.96 -5.15 -19.35
CA ASP A 347 -0.39 -4.97 -19.91
C ASP A 347 -1.48 -4.86 -18.82
N LEU A 348 -1.23 -5.39 -17.61
CA LEU A 348 -2.17 -5.35 -16.49
C LEU A 348 -2.15 -4.01 -15.74
N ARG A 349 -1.12 -3.18 -15.95
CA ARG A 349 -0.93 -1.86 -15.31
C ARG A 349 -1.16 -1.90 -13.79
N LEU A 350 -0.46 -2.81 -13.12
CA LEU A 350 -0.60 -3.03 -11.67
C LEU A 350 0.43 -2.25 -10.83
N LEU A 351 1.51 -1.78 -11.44
CA LEU A 351 2.49 -0.94 -10.76
C LEU A 351 1.99 0.51 -10.73
N PRO A 352 2.33 1.28 -9.67
CA PRO A 352 2.04 2.70 -9.65
C PRO A 352 2.68 3.38 -10.85
N GLU A 353 1.93 4.24 -11.53
CA GLU A 353 2.50 5.06 -12.59
C GLU A 353 3.48 6.04 -11.92
N SER A 354 4.76 6.02 -12.31
CA SER A 354 5.64 7.10 -11.89
C SER A 354 5.02 8.39 -12.43
N GLU A 355 4.81 9.39 -11.57
CA GLU A 355 4.57 10.76 -12.03
C GLU A 355 5.83 11.24 -12.75
N GLY A 356 6.00 10.76 -13.98
CA GLY A 356 7.05 11.14 -14.88
C GLY A 356 6.69 12.50 -15.41
N ASN A 357 7.26 13.52 -14.79
CA ASN A 357 7.79 14.72 -15.44
C ASN A 357 6.98 15.11 -16.69
N LYS A 358 5.84 15.78 -16.48
CA LYS A 358 5.26 16.64 -17.51
C LYS A 358 6.29 17.72 -17.79
N ARG A 359 7.22 17.44 -18.71
CA ARG A 359 8.07 18.44 -19.34
C ARG A 359 7.26 19.24 -20.35
#